data_AF-A0A6N8WYK9-F1
#
_entry.id   AF-A0A6N8WYK9-F1
#
_cell.length_a   1.000
_cell.length_b   1.000
_cell.length_c   1.000
_cell.angle_alpha   90.00
_cell.angle_beta   90.00
_cell.angle_gamma   90.00
#
_symmetry.space_group_name_H-M   'P 1'
#
loop_
_entity.id
_entity.type
_entity.pdbx_description
1 polymer ?
#
loop_
_entity_poly.entity_id
_entity_poly.type
_entity_poly.pdbx_seq_one_letter_code
_entity_poly.pdbx_strand_id
1 'polypeptide(L)'
;MPPNSRQLAFFELLKWLQSAELTASAPGYDRDYGQIGLLDPTDQQLLGRPSHRAKSKTRAELRQLREQFKSIDTVPRGEWAAIWAELRDPREAVRQLDIARLPADAIAFYRPFHLEPVDQWGIYILVDDLMRYLQGLKKSLGTLATFPEEILATAVIFDVFHHEFFHHLVECAATAIEVVWPAPQRRPVPIYLNYRRRTWRGSLEEHEHDPLEEALANAYAYNSFSFITRVRGEYLHGVSRLYQRALEKSWPKEPQGYREAGAYVQGRQLVGARLLLQRMLATEGTCSKLPVGILADAVFPRGHAAFWQKPDIPTYLVGSPWELAAFESLIPAPNEAYCALSWPGQTGLLDSYLKDERRKEREAKRKARGKRPEQR
;
A
#
# COMPACT_ATOMS: atom_id res chain seq x y z
N MET A 1 19.57 -4.97 19.76
CA MET A 1 19.54 -3.51 19.92
C MET A 1 18.44 -3.20 20.92
N PRO A 2 18.70 -2.36 21.94
CA PRO A 2 17.67 -1.90 22.85
C PRO A 2 16.57 -1.15 22.06
N PRO A 3 15.32 -1.17 22.52
CA PRO A 3 14.25 -0.41 21.88
C PRO A 3 14.57 1.08 21.91
N ASN A 4 14.24 1.79 20.83
CA ASN A 4 14.38 3.24 20.82
C ASN A 4 13.27 3.91 21.67
N SER A 5 13.43 5.19 22.02
CA SER A 5 12.48 5.92 22.87
C SER A 5 11.04 5.91 22.33
N ARG A 6 10.86 5.92 21.00
CA ARG A 6 9.55 5.85 20.36
C ARG A 6 8.88 4.50 20.55
N GLN A 7 9.64 3.41 20.44
CA GLN A 7 9.15 2.05 20.70
C GLN A 7 8.71 1.89 22.15
N LEU A 8 9.49 2.39 23.09
CA LEU A 8 9.13 2.40 24.51
C LEU A 8 7.84 3.18 24.77
N ALA A 9 7.73 4.39 24.21
CA ALA A 9 6.51 5.21 24.33
C ALA A 9 5.27 4.50 23.75
N PHE A 10 5.43 3.79 22.63
CA PHE A 10 4.35 2.99 22.05
C PHE A 10 3.94 1.81 22.93
N PHE A 11 4.89 1.09 23.54
CA PHE A 11 4.53 0.00 24.46
C PHE A 11 3.82 0.51 25.71
N GLU A 12 4.19 1.68 26.24
CA GLU A 12 3.44 2.32 27.33
C GLU A 12 2.03 2.74 26.87
N LEU A 13 1.88 3.22 25.63
CA LEU A 13 0.56 3.48 25.04
C LEU A 13 -0.29 2.21 24.97
N LEU A 14 0.27 1.07 24.53
CA LEU A 14 -0.48 -0.20 24.48
C LEU A 14 -0.95 -0.65 25.88
N LYS A 15 -0.08 -0.55 26.89
CA LYS A 15 -0.47 -0.84 28.28
C LYS A 15 -1.58 0.08 28.76
N TRP A 16 -1.49 1.36 28.40
CA TRP A 16 -2.53 2.34 28.72
C TRP A 16 -3.86 1.96 28.07
N LEU A 17 -3.89 1.64 26.77
CA LEU A 17 -5.10 1.19 26.06
C LEU A 17 -5.76 -0.01 26.76
N GLN A 18 -4.97 -1.00 27.17
CA GLN A 18 -5.48 -2.15 27.91
C GLN A 18 -6.06 -1.75 29.27
N SER A 19 -5.34 -0.93 30.05
CA SER A 19 -5.81 -0.45 31.36
C SER A 19 -7.05 0.43 31.28
N ALA A 20 -7.24 1.10 30.14
CA ALA A 20 -8.36 1.98 29.85
C ALA A 20 -9.56 1.24 29.22
N GLU A 21 -9.50 -0.10 29.10
CA GLU A 21 -10.54 -0.92 28.47
C GLU A 21 -10.82 -0.52 27.01
N LEU A 22 -9.79 -0.03 26.32
CA LEU A 22 -9.85 0.35 24.90
C LEU A 22 -9.41 -0.80 23.98
N THR A 23 -9.05 -1.96 24.52
CA THR A 23 -8.74 -3.15 23.73
C THR A 23 -9.91 -4.14 23.73
N ALA A 24 -9.92 -5.04 22.75
CA ALA A 24 -10.87 -6.14 22.67
C ALA A 24 -10.14 -7.47 22.51
N SER A 25 -10.63 -8.51 23.19
CA SER A 25 -10.15 -9.87 22.95
C SER A 25 -10.42 -10.26 21.50
N ALA A 26 -9.40 -10.73 20.82
CA ALA A 26 -9.54 -11.43 19.56
C ALA A 26 -8.87 -12.80 19.67
N PRO A 27 -9.26 -13.77 18.84
CA PRO A 27 -8.46 -14.96 18.64
C PRO A 27 -7.02 -14.55 18.25
N GLY A 28 -6.01 -15.24 18.79
CA GLY A 28 -4.61 -15.02 18.47
C GLY A 28 -4.08 -16.04 17.47
N TYR A 29 -3.16 -15.63 16.59
CA TYR A 29 -2.58 -16.38 15.46
C TYR A 29 -1.68 -17.58 15.85
N ASP A 30 -1.44 -17.80 17.14
CA ASP A 30 -0.62 -18.91 17.67
C ASP A 30 -1.43 -20.19 17.94
N ARG A 31 -2.73 -20.22 17.63
CA ARG A 31 -3.62 -21.37 17.89
C ARG A 31 -4.14 -21.96 16.59
N ASP A 32 -4.24 -23.29 16.51
CA ASP A 32 -4.96 -24.02 15.46
C ASP A 32 -6.36 -23.42 15.24
N TYR A 33 -6.55 -22.64 14.17
CA TYR A 33 -7.80 -21.93 13.89
C TYR A 33 -8.85 -22.82 13.23
N GLY A 34 -9.57 -23.59 14.04
CA GLY A 34 -10.88 -24.09 13.62
C GLY A 34 -11.84 -22.93 13.30
N GLN A 35 -12.17 -22.77 12.01
CA GLN A 35 -13.32 -22.04 11.46
C GLN A 35 -13.39 -20.52 11.73
N ILE A 36 -12.83 -19.73 10.80
CA ILE A 36 -13.51 -18.70 9.97
C ILE A 36 -12.53 -18.30 8.85
N GLY A 37 -12.70 -18.92 7.68
CA GLY A 37 -12.78 -18.23 6.39
C GLY A 37 -11.58 -17.56 5.70
N LEU A 38 -10.37 -17.50 6.25
CA LEU A 38 -9.22 -16.92 5.51
C LEU A 38 -7.92 -17.72 5.56
N LEU A 39 -7.79 -18.70 6.45
CA LEU A 39 -6.66 -19.64 6.51
C LEU A 39 -7.21 -21.03 6.85
N ASP A 40 -6.91 -22.05 6.04
CA ASP A 40 -7.37 -23.42 6.26
C ASP A 40 -6.59 -24.04 7.45
N PRO A 41 -7.25 -24.41 8.56
CA PRO A 41 -6.59 -25.02 9.72
C PRO A 41 -6.01 -26.42 9.48
N THR A 42 -6.36 -27.08 8.38
CA THR A 42 -5.80 -28.39 8.05
C THR A 42 -4.43 -28.29 7.39
N ASP A 43 -4.01 -27.08 7.00
CA ASP A 43 -2.70 -26.83 6.42
C ASP A 43 -1.65 -26.60 7.53
N GLN A 44 -1.17 -27.72 8.11
CA GLN A 44 -0.10 -27.76 9.12
C GLN A 44 1.25 -27.17 8.63
N GLN A 45 1.30 -26.60 7.42
CA GLN A 45 2.48 -25.96 6.84
C GLN A 45 2.42 -24.43 6.76
N LEU A 46 1.31 -23.78 7.17
CA LEU A 46 1.24 -22.32 7.33
C LEU A 46 2.02 -21.89 8.57
N LEU A 47 3.34 -22.03 8.49
CA LEU A 47 4.26 -21.26 9.31
C LEU A 47 4.02 -19.81 8.91
N GLY A 48 3.25 -19.08 9.71
CA GLY A 48 3.40 -17.64 9.80
C GLY A 48 4.83 -17.38 10.25
N ARG A 49 5.79 -17.46 9.32
CA ARG A 49 7.15 -17.05 9.58
C ARG A 49 6.98 -15.58 9.89
N PRO A 50 7.29 -15.14 11.12
CA PRO A 50 7.57 -13.74 11.25
C PRO A 50 8.65 -13.50 10.21
N SER A 51 8.45 -12.52 9.33
CA SER A 51 9.61 -11.89 8.73
C SER A 51 10.27 -11.20 9.93
N HIS A 52 10.97 -11.98 10.78
CA HIS A 52 11.17 -11.66 12.19
C HIS A 52 11.85 -10.32 12.26
N ARG A 53 11.09 -9.28 12.62
CA ARG A 53 11.58 -7.90 12.61
C ARG A 53 12.45 -7.63 11.38
N ALA A 54 12.09 -8.06 10.15
CA ALA A 54 13.01 -8.17 9.00
C ALA A 54 14.06 -7.08 9.09
N LYS A 55 15.21 -7.42 9.70
CA LYS A 55 16.10 -6.41 10.27
C LYS A 55 16.43 -5.58 9.07
N SER A 56 15.99 -4.32 9.05
CA SER A 56 16.16 -3.49 7.85
C SER A 56 17.58 -3.73 7.42
N LYS A 57 17.74 -4.28 6.21
CA LYS A 57 19.05 -4.77 5.79
C LYS A 57 20.01 -3.62 6.01
N THR A 58 21.09 -3.91 6.71
CA THR A 58 22.08 -2.89 7.02
C THR A 58 22.53 -2.25 5.71
N ARG A 59 23.02 -1.02 5.77
CA ARG A 59 23.55 -0.34 4.57
C ARG A 59 24.60 -1.19 3.84
N ALA A 60 25.36 -2.02 4.57
CA ALA A 60 26.32 -2.96 4.01
C ALA A 60 25.63 -4.09 3.24
N GLU A 61 24.62 -4.74 3.82
CA GLU A 61 23.84 -5.79 3.15
C GLU A 61 23.10 -5.26 1.92
N LEU A 62 22.51 -4.06 2.00
CA LEU A 62 21.88 -3.41 0.84
C LEU A 62 22.90 -3.10 -0.26
N ARG A 63 24.11 -2.68 0.10
CA ARG A 63 25.19 -2.45 -0.87
C ARG A 63 25.64 -3.76 -1.51
N GLN A 64 25.76 -4.83 -0.73
CA GLN A 64 26.12 -6.16 -1.24
C GLN A 64 25.05 -6.69 -2.19
N LEU A 65 23.76 -6.56 -1.84
CA LEU A 65 22.66 -6.92 -2.74
C LEU A 65 22.72 -6.12 -4.05
N ARG A 66 22.91 -4.80 -3.98
CA ARG A 66 23.05 -3.99 -5.21
C ARG A 66 24.22 -4.45 -6.08
N GLU A 67 25.31 -4.91 -5.48
CA GLU A 67 26.45 -5.42 -6.24
C GLU A 67 26.15 -6.82 -6.84
N GLN A 68 25.46 -7.69 -6.11
CA GLN A 68 25.02 -9.01 -6.61
C GLN A 68 24.06 -8.88 -7.80
N PHE A 69 23.16 -7.90 -7.75
CA PHE A 69 22.17 -7.65 -8.80
C PHE A 69 22.67 -6.69 -9.88
N LYS A 70 23.92 -6.25 -9.79
CA LYS A 70 24.53 -5.29 -10.72
C LYS A 70 24.71 -5.85 -12.12
N SER A 71 24.94 -7.16 -12.23
CA SER A 71 25.12 -7.87 -13.49
C SER A 71 23.80 -8.35 -14.11
N ILE A 72 22.69 -8.20 -13.38
CA ILE A 72 21.37 -8.56 -13.89
C ILE A 72 20.84 -7.35 -14.65
N ASP A 73 20.98 -7.39 -15.97
CA ASP A 73 20.26 -6.49 -16.86
C ASP A 73 18.77 -6.80 -16.70
N THR A 74 18.08 -6.00 -15.87
CA THR A 74 16.66 -6.19 -15.52
C THR A 74 15.77 -6.28 -16.76
N VAL A 75 16.17 -5.62 -17.86
CA VAL A 75 15.40 -5.60 -19.10
C VAL A 75 16.30 -5.79 -20.32
N PRO A 76 16.09 -6.85 -21.12
CA PRO A 76 16.87 -7.08 -22.34
C PRO A 76 16.78 -5.90 -23.33
N ARG A 77 17.88 -5.59 -24.02
CA ARG A 77 17.97 -4.46 -24.97
C ARG A 77 16.99 -4.55 -26.15
N GLY A 78 16.50 -5.76 -26.48
CA GLY A 78 15.56 -5.99 -27.58
C GLY A 78 14.17 -5.41 -27.35
N GLU A 79 13.83 -5.04 -26.12
CA GLU A 79 12.46 -4.62 -25.75
C GLU A 79 12.32 -3.12 -25.54
N TRP A 80 13.41 -2.35 -25.61
CA TRP A 80 13.40 -0.94 -25.22
C TRP A 80 12.45 -0.05 -26.03
N ALA A 81 12.28 -0.35 -27.33
CA ALA A 81 11.33 0.36 -28.17
C ALA A 81 9.87 0.10 -27.77
N ALA A 82 9.54 -1.15 -27.39
CA ALA A 82 8.21 -1.51 -26.89
C ALA A 82 7.95 -0.85 -25.53
N ILE A 83 8.92 -0.90 -24.62
CA ILE A 83 8.86 -0.21 -23.32
C ILE A 83 8.65 1.29 -23.52
N TRP A 84 9.40 1.92 -24.41
CA TRP A 84 9.19 3.33 -24.71
C TRP A 84 7.78 3.61 -25.23
N ALA A 85 7.26 2.79 -26.15
CA ALA A 85 5.90 2.95 -26.65
C ALA A 85 4.85 2.86 -25.52
N GLU A 86 4.99 1.88 -24.63
CA GLU A 86 4.12 1.67 -23.47
C GLU A 86 4.22 2.82 -22.47
N LEU A 87 5.43 3.27 -22.14
CA LEU A 87 5.67 4.34 -21.18
C LEU A 87 5.33 5.74 -21.71
N ARG A 88 5.39 5.93 -23.04
CA ARG A 88 5.01 7.18 -23.70
C ARG A 88 3.52 7.44 -23.60
N ASP A 89 2.70 6.40 -23.79
CA ASP A 89 1.25 6.47 -23.59
C ASP A 89 0.72 5.30 -22.74
N PRO A 90 0.84 5.40 -21.40
CA PRO A 90 0.44 4.32 -20.51
C PRO A 90 -1.06 4.02 -20.54
N ARG A 91 -1.89 4.99 -20.94
CA ARG A 91 -3.35 4.78 -21.05
C ARG A 91 -3.67 3.91 -22.24
N GLU A 92 -3.04 4.19 -23.38
CA GLU A 92 -3.20 3.38 -24.58
C GLU A 92 -2.64 1.97 -24.37
N ALA A 93 -1.48 1.85 -23.71
CA ALA A 93 -0.84 0.57 -23.42
C ALA A 93 -1.76 -0.40 -22.66
N VAL A 94 -2.51 0.10 -21.67
CA VAL A 94 -3.43 -0.74 -20.90
C VAL A 94 -4.83 -0.82 -21.50
N ARG A 95 -5.16 -0.08 -22.57
CA ARG A 95 -6.54 0.12 -23.06
C ARG A 95 -7.25 -1.16 -23.44
N GLN A 96 -6.55 -2.15 -23.98
CA GLN A 96 -7.13 -3.43 -24.42
C GLN A 96 -6.96 -4.57 -23.42
N LEU A 97 -6.24 -4.36 -22.31
CA LEU A 97 -5.94 -5.43 -21.35
C LEU A 97 -7.14 -5.78 -20.48
N ASP A 98 -7.45 -7.07 -20.35
CA ASP A 98 -8.42 -7.55 -19.38
C ASP A 98 -7.72 -7.84 -18.05
N ILE A 99 -7.58 -6.80 -17.23
CA ILE A 99 -6.84 -6.88 -15.97
C ILE A 99 -7.73 -7.54 -14.91
N ALA A 100 -7.33 -8.73 -14.48
CA ALA A 100 -7.90 -9.45 -13.36
C ALA A 100 -7.08 -9.12 -12.09
N ARG A 101 -7.56 -8.12 -11.32
CA ARG A 101 -6.99 -7.75 -10.02
C ARG A 101 -7.76 -8.45 -8.90
N LEU A 102 -7.03 -9.04 -7.96
CA LEU A 102 -7.62 -9.43 -6.69
C LEU A 102 -7.67 -8.22 -5.75
N PRO A 103 -8.72 -8.08 -4.94
CA PRO A 103 -8.74 -7.14 -3.82
C PRO A 103 -7.53 -7.33 -2.88
N ALA A 104 -7.10 -6.26 -2.21
CA ALA A 104 -5.93 -6.30 -1.33
C ALA A 104 -6.14 -7.22 -0.11
N ASP A 105 -7.35 -7.24 0.45
CA ASP A 105 -7.75 -8.10 1.58
C ASP A 105 -7.69 -9.61 1.27
N ALA A 106 -7.61 -10.00 -0.01
CA ALA A 106 -7.42 -11.38 -0.43
C ALA A 106 -5.94 -11.84 -0.35
N ILE A 107 -5.00 -10.90 -0.19
CA ILE A 107 -3.55 -11.17 -0.25
C ILE A 107 -2.78 -10.58 0.94
N ALA A 108 -3.38 -9.66 1.69
CA ALA A 108 -2.82 -9.16 2.94
C ALA A 108 -3.93 -8.67 3.87
N PHE A 109 -3.58 -8.44 5.13
CA PHE A 109 -4.46 -7.76 6.07
C PHE A 109 -3.65 -7.05 7.17
N TYR A 110 -4.18 -5.94 7.68
CA TYR A 110 -3.70 -5.29 8.89
C TYR A 110 -4.42 -5.83 10.13
N ARG A 111 -3.65 -6.35 11.09
CA ARG A 111 -4.13 -6.71 12.42
C ARG A 111 -3.99 -5.51 13.37
N PRO A 112 -5.09 -4.93 13.87
CA PRO A 112 -5.06 -3.75 14.74
C PRO A 112 -4.40 -4.03 16.10
N PHE A 113 -3.71 -3.04 16.65
CA PHE A 113 -3.13 -3.10 18.01
C PHE A 113 -4.18 -2.95 19.13
N HIS A 114 -5.41 -2.55 18.82
CA HIS A 114 -6.54 -2.63 19.77
C HIS A 114 -7.04 -4.08 19.99
N LEU A 115 -6.54 -5.07 19.23
CA LEU A 115 -6.95 -6.46 19.38
C LEU A 115 -5.92 -7.29 20.14
N GLU A 116 -6.37 -7.97 21.19
CA GLU A 116 -5.52 -8.88 21.95
C GLU A 116 -5.34 -10.22 21.22
N PRO A 117 -4.16 -10.87 21.33
CA PRO A 117 -2.98 -10.41 22.04
C PRO A 117 -2.26 -9.27 21.27
N VAL A 118 -1.87 -8.21 21.99
CA VAL A 118 -1.43 -6.93 21.39
C VAL A 118 -0.09 -7.04 20.67
N ASP A 119 0.72 -8.05 20.97
CA ASP A 119 2.03 -8.31 20.38
C ASP A 119 1.96 -8.90 18.96
N GLN A 120 0.79 -9.38 18.54
CA GLN A 120 0.55 -9.92 17.20
C GLN A 120 0.09 -8.85 16.19
N TRP A 121 -0.05 -7.59 16.58
CA TRP A 121 -0.44 -6.51 15.65
C TRP A 121 0.57 -6.34 14.50
N GLY A 122 0.10 -5.79 13.38
CA GLY A 122 0.94 -5.51 12.21
C GLY A 122 0.29 -5.92 10.89
N ILE A 123 1.06 -5.89 9.82
CA ILE A 123 0.62 -6.23 8.46
C ILE A 123 1.01 -7.68 8.16
N TYR A 124 0.05 -8.48 7.73
CA TYR A 124 0.25 -9.87 7.33
C TYR A 124 0.09 -9.98 5.82
N ILE A 125 1.08 -10.52 5.13
CA ILE A 125 1.08 -10.71 3.68
C ILE A 125 1.04 -12.21 3.42
N LEU A 126 -0.02 -12.67 2.77
CA LEU A 126 -0.27 -14.06 2.43
C LEU A 126 0.50 -14.38 1.14
N VAL A 127 1.70 -14.91 1.29
CA VAL A 127 2.66 -15.07 0.18
C VAL A 127 2.15 -16.06 -0.86
N ASP A 128 1.51 -17.16 -0.47
CA ASP A 128 0.93 -18.13 -1.42
C ASP A 128 -0.18 -17.48 -2.28
N ASP A 129 -1.07 -16.68 -1.67
CA ASP A 129 -2.10 -15.93 -2.40
C ASP A 129 -1.50 -14.83 -3.28
N LEU A 130 -0.49 -14.12 -2.77
CA LEU A 130 0.25 -13.10 -3.49
C LEU A 130 0.94 -13.69 -4.73
N MET A 131 1.59 -14.84 -4.61
CA MET A 131 2.30 -15.50 -5.71
C MET A 131 1.31 -16.01 -6.78
N ARG A 132 0.18 -16.61 -6.37
CA ARG A 132 -0.93 -16.92 -7.29
C ARG A 132 -1.47 -15.68 -7.98
N TYR A 133 -1.65 -14.59 -7.25
CA TYR A 133 -2.09 -13.32 -7.79
C TYR A 133 -1.11 -12.77 -8.83
N LEU A 134 0.20 -12.78 -8.54
CA LEU A 134 1.24 -12.33 -9.45
C LEU A 134 1.24 -13.11 -10.76
N GLN A 135 1.06 -14.43 -10.70
CA GLN A 135 0.94 -15.27 -11.90
C GLN A 135 -0.30 -14.90 -12.74
N GLY A 136 -1.45 -14.69 -12.09
CA GLY A 136 -2.68 -14.24 -12.75
C GLY A 136 -2.53 -12.86 -13.40
N LEU A 137 -1.98 -11.91 -12.65
CA LEU A 137 -1.75 -10.54 -13.11
C LEU A 137 -0.75 -10.50 -14.26
N LYS A 138 0.34 -11.28 -14.20
CA LYS A 138 1.32 -11.41 -15.28
C LYS A 138 0.66 -11.91 -16.57
N LYS A 139 -0.29 -12.84 -16.50
CA LYS A 139 -1.07 -13.28 -17.68
C LYS A 139 -1.94 -12.15 -18.23
N SER A 140 -2.62 -11.40 -17.37
CA SER A 140 -3.42 -10.23 -17.78
C SER A 140 -2.60 -9.08 -18.37
N LEU A 141 -1.37 -8.90 -17.91
CA LEU A 141 -0.45 -7.86 -18.38
C LEU A 141 0.50 -8.36 -19.48
N GLY A 142 0.48 -9.64 -19.84
CA GLY A 142 1.58 -10.38 -20.46
C GLY A 142 2.00 -9.96 -21.86
N THR A 143 1.37 -8.94 -22.44
CA THR A 143 1.83 -8.28 -23.68
C THR A 143 2.74 -7.08 -23.41
N LEU A 144 2.83 -6.60 -22.17
CA LEU A 144 3.61 -5.42 -21.82
C LEU A 144 5.05 -5.80 -21.51
N ALA A 145 5.99 -5.25 -22.29
CA ALA A 145 7.42 -5.40 -22.06
C ALA A 145 7.90 -4.64 -20.82
N THR A 146 7.13 -3.66 -20.34
CA THR A 146 7.52 -2.82 -19.20
C THR A 146 7.56 -3.56 -17.87
N PHE A 147 6.90 -4.72 -17.74
CA PHE A 147 6.78 -5.47 -16.48
C PHE A 147 7.51 -6.82 -16.52
N PRO A 148 8.85 -6.84 -16.37
CA PRO A 148 9.53 -8.02 -15.84
C PRO A 148 8.88 -8.47 -14.54
N GLU A 149 8.97 -9.77 -14.25
CA GLU A 149 8.27 -10.39 -13.13
C GLU A 149 8.62 -9.76 -11.78
N GLU A 150 9.89 -9.43 -11.58
CA GLU A 150 10.40 -8.84 -10.35
C GLU A 150 9.95 -7.39 -10.17
N ILE A 151 9.84 -6.64 -11.28
CA ILE A 151 9.32 -5.27 -11.28
C ILE A 151 7.82 -5.27 -10.99
N LEU A 152 7.08 -6.22 -11.57
CA LEU A 152 5.66 -6.41 -11.28
C LEU A 152 5.46 -6.78 -9.80
N ALA A 153 6.22 -7.75 -9.30
CA ALA A 153 6.19 -8.17 -7.90
C ALA A 153 6.48 -7.00 -6.96
N THR A 154 7.49 -6.18 -7.28
CA THR A 154 7.84 -4.96 -6.52
C THR A 154 6.71 -3.93 -6.54
N ALA A 155 6.01 -3.75 -7.64
CA ALA A 155 4.87 -2.83 -7.71
C ALA A 155 3.68 -3.36 -6.91
N VAL A 156 3.38 -4.66 -7.00
CA VAL A 156 2.26 -5.27 -6.26
C VAL A 156 2.51 -5.25 -4.76
N ILE A 157 3.68 -5.67 -4.27
CA ILE A 157 3.96 -5.65 -2.82
C ILE A 157 3.92 -4.23 -2.26
N PHE A 158 4.33 -3.24 -3.07
CA PHE A 158 4.25 -1.84 -2.72
C PHE A 158 2.81 -1.36 -2.58
N ASP A 159 1.95 -1.71 -3.55
CA ASP A 159 0.51 -1.41 -3.54
C ASP A 159 -0.17 -2.00 -2.30
N VAL A 160 -0.03 -3.32 -2.12
CA VAL A 160 -0.63 -4.08 -1.03
C VAL A 160 -0.20 -3.57 0.34
N PHE A 161 1.10 -3.39 0.56
CA PHE A 161 1.59 -2.87 1.83
C PHE A 161 1.03 -1.48 2.14
N HIS A 162 0.95 -0.59 1.15
CA HIS A 162 0.44 0.76 1.38
C HIS A 162 -1.06 0.78 1.63
N HIS A 163 -1.81 -0.15 1.02
CA HIS A 163 -3.20 -0.39 1.35
C HIS A 163 -3.33 -0.76 2.83
N GLU A 164 -2.62 -1.79 3.29
CA GLU A 164 -2.66 -2.22 4.69
C GLU A 164 -2.13 -1.16 5.68
N PHE A 165 -1.13 -0.40 5.27
CA PHE A 165 -0.60 0.71 6.04
C PHE A 165 -1.66 1.80 6.28
N PHE A 166 -2.62 1.98 5.36
CA PHE A 166 -3.69 2.93 5.55
C PHE A 166 -4.59 2.56 6.73
N HIS A 167 -4.93 1.28 6.91
CA HIS A 167 -5.69 0.83 8.09
C HIS A 167 -4.96 1.12 9.41
N HIS A 168 -3.64 1.01 9.42
CA HIS A 168 -2.83 1.46 10.57
C HIS A 168 -2.96 2.97 10.82
N LEU A 169 -3.01 3.79 9.76
CA LEU A 169 -3.25 5.24 9.91
C LEU A 169 -4.63 5.54 10.49
N VAL A 170 -5.66 4.80 10.08
CA VAL A 170 -7.03 4.91 10.62
C VAL A 170 -7.03 4.60 12.11
N GLU A 171 -6.38 3.51 12.52
CA GLU A 171 -6.28 3.13 13.93
C GLU A 171 -5.49 4.16 14.75
N CYS A 172 -4.37 4.66 14.23
CA CYS A 172 -3.60 5.72 14.88
C CYS A 172 -4.41 7.02 15.03
N ALA A 173 -5.16 7.40 13.99
CA ALA A 173 -6.01 8.58 14.02
C ALA A 173 -7.10 8.46 15.09
N ALA A 174 -7.74 7.29 15.22
CA ALA A 174 -8.67 7.02 16.31
C ALA A 174 -7.98 7.19 17.66
N THR A 175 -6.88 6.46 17.87
CA THR A 175 -6.14 6.43 19.15
C THR A 175 -5.69 7.81 19.58
N ALA A 176 -5.18 8.62 18.65
CA ALA A 176 -4.75 9.99 18.94
C ALA A 176 -5.90 10.80 19.55
N ILE A 177 -7.13 10.60 19.08
CA ILE A 177 -8.33 11.24 19.62
C ILE A 177 -8.71 10.62 20.98
N GLU A 178 -8.67 9.30 21.11
CA GLU A 178 -8.97 8.61 22.38
C GLU A 178 -8.05 9.06 23.53
N VAL A 179 -6.79 9.35 23.22
CA VAL A 179 -5.80 9.87 24.19
C VAL A 179 -6.10 11.31 24.62
N VAL A 180 -6.48 12.19 23.69
CA VAL A 180 -6.63 13.63 23.97
C VAL A 180 -8.06 14.03 24.35
N TRP A 181 -9.05 13.18 24.07
CA TRP A 181 -10.47 13.49 24.28
C TRP A 181 -11.01 12.79 25.53
N PRO A 182 -11.00 13.46 26.70
CA PRO A 182 -11.68 12.93 27.87
C PRO A 182 -13.20 12.99 27.64
N ALA A 183 -13.90 11.87 27.85
CA ALA A 183 -15.36 11.91 27.94
C ALA A 183 -15.79 12.81 29.13
N PRO A 184 -17.05 13.29 29.16
CA PRO A 184 -17.59 14.04 30.30
C PRO A 184 -17.41 13.35 31.67
N GLN A 185 -17.27 12.02 31.65
CA GLN A 185 -17.06 11.16 32.83
C GLN A 185 -15.58 10.92 33.16
N ARG A 186 -14.65 11.66 32.52
CA ARG A 186 -13.19 11.48 32.62
C ARG A 186 -12.70 10.08 32.25
N ARG A 187 -13.45 9.37 31.41
CA ARG A 187 -13.07 8.07 30.86
C ARG A 187 -12.75 8.22 29.37
N PRO A 188 -11.73 7.53 28.85
CA PRO A 188 -11.52 7.45 27.40
C PRO A 188 -12.73 6.81 26.70
N VAL A 189 -12.94 7.15 25.42
CA VAL A 189 -14.01 6.57 24.59
C VAL A 189 -13.36 5.62 23.59
N PRO A 190 -13.86 4.39 23.38
CA PRO A 190 -13.29 3.44 22.42
C PRO A 190 -13.74 3.76 20.99
N ILE A 191 -13.28 4.89 20.44
CA ILE A 191 -13.59 5.39 19.10
C ILE A 191 -13.29 4.31 18.05
N TYR A 192 -12.10 3.69 18.08
CA TYR A 192 -11.71 2.70 17.09
C TYR A 192 -12.60 1.45 17.12
N LEU A 193 -12.77 0.86 18.31
CA LEU A 193 -13.59 -0.34 18.48
C LEU A 193 -15.07 -0.07 18.18
N ASN A 194 -15.59 1.11 18.55
CA ASN A 194 -16.95 1.51 18.23
C ASN A 194 -17.15 1.69 16.73
N TYR A 195 -16.19 2.29 16.04
CA TYR A 195 -16.21 2.41 14.58
C TYR A 195 -16.21 1.02 13.94
N ARG A 196 -15.23 0.17 14.25
CA ARG A 196 -15.12 -1.19 13.71
C ARG A 196 -16.37 -2.03 13.96
N ARG A 197 -16.95 -1.96 15.16
CA ARG A 197 -18.19 -2.68 15.51
C ARG A 197 -19.38 -2.20 14.68
N ARG A 198 -19.51 -0.89 14.44
CA ARG A 198 -20.59 -0.34 13.61
C ARG A 198 -20.44 -0.74 12.15
N THR A 199 -19.21 -0.71 11.62
CA THR A 199 -18.90 -1.22 10.27
C THR A 199 -19.29 -2.69 10.13
N TRP A 200 -18.85 -3.55 11.07
CA TRP A 200 -19.17 -4.98 11.05
C TRP A 200 -20.67 -5.27 11.14
N ARG A 201 -21.40 -4.49 11.93
CA ARG A 201 -22.86 -4.64 12.10
C ARG A 201 -23.67 -4.01 10.98
N GLY A 202 -23.03 -3.34 10.01
CA GLY A 202 -23.72 -2.57 8.97
C GLY A 202 -24.60 -1.45 9.54
N SER A 203 -24.23 -0.90 10.71
CA SER A 203 -25.03 0.12 11.41
C SER A 203 -24.53 1.55 11.18
N LEU A 204 -23.62 1.74 10.23
CA LEU A 204 -23.24 3.06 9.73
C LEU A 204 -24.27 3.50 8.69
N GLU A 205 -24.51 4.79 8.58
CA GLU A 205 -25.32 5.32 7.47
C GLU A 205 -24.67 4.92 6.15
N GLU A 206 -25.48 4.50 5.17
CA GLU A 206 -24.96 4.09 3.86
C GLU A 206 -24.25 5.28 3.18
N HIS A 207 -23.01 5.05 2.75
CA HIS A 207 -22.28 5.95 1.87
C HIS A 207 -22.22 5.37 0.46
N GLU A 208 -22.24 6.24 -0.55
CA GLU A 208 -22.08 5.88 -1.97
C GLU A 208 -20.86 4.97 -2.22
N HIS A 209 -19.80 5.16 -1.41
CA HIS A 209 -18.53 4.45 -1.52
C HIS A 209 -18.24 3.46 -0.39
N ASP A 210 -19.26 2.89 0.26
CA ASP A 210 -19.01 1.95 1.36
C ASP A 210 -18.43 0.59 0.91
N PRO A 211 -17.46 0.00 1.64
CA PRO A 211 -16.80 0.60 2.81
C PRO A 211 -15.81 1.72 2.41
N LEU A 212 -16.05 2.93 2.96
CA LEU A 212 -15.25 4.12 2.63
C LEU A 212 -13.76 3.97 2.94
N GLU A 213 -13.43 3.21 3.98
CA GLU A 213 -12.06 2.93 4.38
C GLU A 213 -11.28 2.20 3.28
N GLU A 214 -11.89 1.21 2.63
CA GLU A 214 -11.26 0.44 1.53
C GLU A 214 -11.00 1.30 0.30
N ALA A 215 -11.97 2.17 -0.05
CA ALA A 215 -11.80 3.14 -1.13
C ALA A 215 -10.61 4.07 -0.87
N LEU A 216 -10.47 4.53 0.37
CA LEU A 216 -9.38 5.40 0.80
C LEU A 216 -8.03 4.67 0.87
N ALA A 217 -8.02 3.40 1.29
CA ALA A 217 -6.84 2.55 1.33
C ALA A 217 -6.28 2.33 -0.08
N ASN A 218 -7.13 1.94 -1.05
CA ASN A 218 -6.74 1.85 -2.47
C ASN A 218 -6.24 3.20 -3.02
N ALA A 219 -6.92 4.30 -2.70
CA ALA A 219 -6.46 5.63 -3.12
C ALA A 219 -5.11 6.02 -2.48
N TYR A 220 -4.84 5.58 -1.26
CA TYR A 220 -3.57 5.79 -0.55
C TYR A 220 -2.43 5.01 -1.16
N ALA A 221 -2.65 3.73 -1.47
CA ALA A 221 -1.69 2.92 -2.21
C ALA A 221 -1.37 3.54 -3.58
N TYR A 222 -2.39 3.91 -4.35
CA TYR A 222 -2.24 4.60 -5.64
C TYR A 222 -1.42 5.89 -5.53
N ASN A 223 -1.75 6.77 -4.57
CA ASN A 223 -1.05 8.04 -4.42
C ASN A 223 0.41 7.85 -3.95
N SER A 224 0.70 6.76 -3.24
CA SER A 224 2.05 6.45 -2.75
C SER A 224 3.08 6.26 -3.88
N PHE A 225 2.65 5.73 -5.03
CA PHE A 225 3.49 5.70 -6.24
C PHE A 225 3.90 7.11 -6.70
N SER A 226 3.00 8.09 -6.65
CA SER A 226 3.28 9.47 -7.07
C SER A 226 4.30 10.19 -6.18
N PHE A 227 4.36 9.84 -4.89
CA PHE A 227 5.31 10.45 -3.96
C PHE A 227 6.74 9.95 -4.18
N ILE A 228 6.89 8.64 -4.38
CA ILE A 228 8.20 7.99 -4.47
C ILE A 228 8.87 8.21 -5.82
N THR A 229 8.09 8.30 -6.89
CA THR A 229 8.63 8.48 -8.24
C THR A 229 9.31 9.83 -8.47
N ARG A 230 9.17 10.79 -7.55
CA ARG A 230 9.92 12.07 -7.59
C ARG A 230 11.41 11.90 -7.29
N VAL A 231 11.82 10.76 -6.76
CA VAL A 231 13.19 10.51 -6.26
C VAL A 231 13.96 9.51 -7.13
N ARG A 232 13.29 8.81 -8.07
CA ARG A 232 13.85 7.64 -8.79
C ARG A 232 14.06 7.88 -10.28
N GLY A 233 14.82 6.97 -10.91
CA GLY A 233 15.13 6.98 -12.34
C GLY A 233 13.89 7.02 -13.26
N GLU A 234 14.12 7.32 -14.53
CA GLU A 234 13.07 7.58 -15.53
C GLU A 234 12.20 6.36 -15.82
N TYR A 235 12.80 5.16 -15.82
CA TYR A 235 12.13 3.90 -16.06
C TYR A 235 11.17 3.56 -14.92
N LEU A 236 11.61 3.54 -13.67
CA LEU A 236 10.74 3.23 -12.52
C LEU A 236 9.61 4.27 -12.36
N HIS A 237 9.86 5.53 -12.70
CA HIS A 237 8.80 6.53 -12.80
C HIS A 237 7.76 6.17 -13.87
N GLY A 238 8.21 5.74 -15.05
CA GLY A 238 7.33 5.23 -16.11
C GLY A 238 6.53 4.02 -15.68
N VAL A 239 7.19 3.00 -15.11
CA VAL A 239 6.57 1.76 -14.59
C VAL A 239 5.46 2.10 -13.60
N SER A 240 5.75 2.97 -12.63
CA SER A 240 4.78 3.37 -11.61
C SER A 240 3.54 4.04 -12.24
N ARG A 241 3.75 4.89 -13.24
CA ARG A 241 2.63 5.53 -13.96
C ARG A 241 1.82 4.53 -14.77
N LEU A 242 2.48 3.56 -15.41
CA LEU A 242 1.81 2.49 -16.14
C LEU A 242 1.01 1.60 -15.21
N TYR A 243 1.60 1.22 -14.07
CA TYR A 243 0.93 0.43 -13.04
C TYR A 243 -0.28 1.18 -12.45
N GLN A 244 -0.15 2.48 -12.18
CA GLN A 244 -1.28 3.33 -11.78
C GLN A 244 -2.42 3.30 -12.82
N ARG A 245 -2.13 3.29 -14.13
CA ARG A 245 -3.18 3.15 -15.15
C ARG A 245 -3.79 1.75 -15.18
N ALA A 246 -3.00 0.72 -14.91
CA ALA A 246 -3.50 -0.63 -14.74
C ALA A 246 -4.49 -0.71 -13.55
N LEU A 247 -4.16 -0.09 -12.41
CA LEU A 247 -5.04 0.00 -11.23
C LEU A 247 -6.34 0.75 -11.53
N GLU A 248 -6.25 1.95 -12.13
CA GLU A 248 -7.45 2.71 -12.52
C GLU A 248 -8.39 1.92 -13.42
N LYS A 249 -7.82 1.08 -14.31
CA LYS A 249 -8.59 0.24 -15.20
C LYS A 249 -9.23 -0.96 -14.48
N SER A 250 -8.61 -1.49 -13.44
CA SER A 250 -9.15 -2.63 -12.69
C SER A 250 -10.23 -2.23 -11.70
N TRP A 251 -10.18 -1.03 -11.13
CA TRP A 251 -11.10 -0.60 -10.07
C TRP A 251 -12.58 -0.86 -10.37
N PRO A 252 -13.15 -0.56 -11.55
CA PRO A 252 -14.57 -0.82 -11.80
C PRO A 252 -15.00 -2.29 -11.66
N LYS A 253 -14.05 -3.24 -11.68
CA LYS A 253 -14.28 -4.68 -11.52
C LYS A 253 -14.09 -5.16 -10.09
N GLU A 254 -13.57 -4.31 -9.21
CA GLU A 254 -13.37 -4.65 -7.81
C GLU A 254 -14.69 -4.61 -7.03
N PRO A 255 -14.75 -5.26 -5.86
CA PRO A 255 -15.92 -5.19 -5.00
C PRO A 255 -16.25 -3.76 -4.56
N GLN A 256 -17.43 -3.62 -3.96
CA GLN A 256 -17.87 -2.36 -3.35
C GLN A 256 -16.85 -1.86 -2.32
N GLY A 257 -16.70 -0.54 -2.20
CA GLY A 257 -15.61 0.11 -1.45
C GLY A 257 -14.33 0.24 -2.28
N TYR A 258 -13.76 -0.88 -2.71
CA TYR A 258 -12.50 -0.89 -3.47
C TYR A 258 -12.57 -0.13 -4.81
N ARG A 259 -13.67 -0.33 -5.54
CA ARG A 259 -13.87 0.24 -6.89
C ARG A 259 -13.96 1.77 -6.94
N GLU A 260 -14.24 2.41 -5.80
CA GLU A 260 -14.47 3.86 -5.71
C GLU A 260 -13.21 4.67 -5.39
N ALA A 261 -12.04 4.02 -5.36
CA ALA A 261 -10.76 4.67 -5.07
C ALA A 261 -10.48 5.90 -5.97
N GLY A 262 -10.97 5.87 -7.22
CA GLY A 262 -10.86 6.99 -8.16
C GLY A 262 -11.49 8.31 -7.65
N ALA A 263 -12.47 8.24 -6.75
CA ALA A 263 -13.07 9.41 -6.12
C ALA A 263 -12.09 10.16 -5.19
N TYR A 264 -11.06 9.48 -4.69
CA TYR A 264 -10.18 9.97 -3.62
C TYR A 264 -8.72 10.19 -4.03
N VAL A 265 -8.36 9.94 -5.29
CA VAL A 265 -7.04 10.28 -5.83
C VAL A 265 -6.93 11.77 -6.21
N GLN A 266 -5.73 12.21 -6.59
CA GLN A 266 -5.45 13.57 -7.10
C GLN A 266 -5.80 14.70 -6.10
N GLY A 267 -5.47 14.51 -4.83
CA GLY A 267 -5.68 15.51 -3.78
C GLY A 267 -7.07 15.51 -3.13
N ARG A 268 -7.98 14.63 -3.57
CA ARG A 268 -9.31 14.45 -2.95
C ARG A 268 -9.30 13.58 -1.70
N GLN A 269 -8.14 13.06 -1.31
CA GLN A 269 -7.96 12.17 -0.18
C GLN A 269 -8.38 12.80 1.16
N LEU A 270 -8.11 14.11 1.35
CA LEU A 270 -8.52 14.82 2.55
C LEU A 270 -10.06 14.88 2.69
N VAL A 271 -10.78 14.93 1.58
CA VAL A 271 -12.26 14.90 1.59
C VAL A 271 -12.75 13.56 2.13
N GLY A 272 -12.18 12.46 1.64
CA GLY A 272 -12.50 11.13 2.15
C GLY A 272 -12.07 10.94 3.60
N ALA A 273 -10.86 11.35 3.98
CA ALA A 273 -10.37 11.28 5.35
C ALA A 273 -11.27 12.04 6.33
N ARG A 274 -11.78 13.21 5.93
CA ARG A 274 -12.78 13.95 6.72
C ARG A 274 -14.05 13.13 6.92
N LEU A 275 -14.61 12.57 5.85
CA LEU A 275 -15.84 11.77 5.93
C LEU A 275 -15.64 10.53 6.82
N LEU A 276 -14.51 9.84 6.65
CA LEU A 276 -14.13 8.70 7.49
C LEU A 276 -14.03 9.11 8.97
N LEU A 277 -13.42 10.26 9.26
CA LEU A 277 -13.34 10.78 10.62
C LEU A 277 -14.72 11.08 11.22
N GLN A 278 -15.66 11.66 10.44
CA GLN A 278 -17.03 11.88 10.90
C GLN A 278 -17.73 10.56 11.25
N ARG A 279 -17.52 9.51 10.46
CA ARG A 279 -18.04 8.16 10.73
C ARG A 279 -17.46 7.60 12.02
N MET A 280 -16.14 7.68 12.18
CA MET A 280 -15.46 7.22 13.38
C MET A 280 -16.00 7.91 14.64
N LEU A 281 -16.24 9.23 14.58
CA LEU A 281 -16.76 10.02 15.69
C LEU A 281 -18.28 9.98 15.84
N ALA A 282 -19.02 9.35 14.91
CA ALA A 282 -20.48 9.38 14.86
C ALA A 282 -21.06 10.81 14.80
N THR A 283 -20.39 11.69 14.03
CA THR A 283 -20.77 13.12 13.89
C THR A 283 -21.23 13.48 12.48
N GLU A 284 -21.75 12.50 11.75
CA GLU A 284 -22.36 12.73 10.44
C GLU A 284 -23.56 13.68 10.61
N GLY A 285 -23.66 14.71 9.76
CA GLY A 285 -24.72 15.72 9.84
C GLY A 285 -24.67 16.71 11.02
N THR A 286 -23.90 16.44 12.08
CA THR A 286 -23.90 17.25 13.31
C THR A 286 -22.70 18.18 13.46
N CYS A 287 -21.58 17.92 12.80
CA CYS A 287 -20.39 18.78 12.84
C CYS A 287 -20.14 19.55 11.54
N SER A 288 -19.67 20.79 11.68
CA SER A 288 -19.24 21.62 10.54
C SER A 288 -18.09 20.95 9.78
N LYS A 289 -18.19 20.97 8.44
CA LYS A 289 -17.23 20.33 7.54
C LYS A 289 -15.82 20.93 7.62
N LEU A 290 -15.68 22.19 8.03
CA LEU A 290 -14.39 22.88 8.06
C LEU A 290 -13.54 22.47 9.29
N PRO A 291 -14.03 22.57 10.54
CA PRO A 291 -13.28 22.10 11.71
C PRO A 291 -12.88 20.63 11.62
N VAL A 292 -13.78 19.75 11.18
CA VAL A 292 -13.45 18.31 11.01
C VAL A 292 -12.41 18.13 9.91
N GLY A 293 -12.45 18.94 8.85
CA GLY A 293 -11.42 18.92 7.80
C GLY A 293 -10.03 19.28 8.33
N ILE A 294 -9.93 20.27 9.22
CA ILE A 294 -8.67 20.64 9.89
C ILE A 294 -8.17 19.47 10.76
N LEU A 295 -9.06 18.86 11.54
CA LEU A 295 -8.70 17.71 12.37
C LEU A 295 -8.25 16.52 11.51
N ALA A 296 -8.96 16.23 10.43
CA ALA A 296 -8.62 15.16 9.49
C ALA A 296 -7.25 15.40 8.83
N ASP A 297 -6.92 16.63 8.43
CA ASP A 297 -5.58 16.95 7.88
C ASP A 297 -4.47 16.74 8.94
N ALA A 298 -4.78 17.01 10.22
CA ALA A 298 -3.85 16.82 11.32
C ALA A 298 -3.60 15.34 11.65
N VAL A 299 -4.62 14.47 11.56
CA VAL A 299 -4.52 13.06 11.98
C VAL A 299 -4.34 12.05 10.84
N PHE A 300 -4.63 12.39 9.57
CA PHE A 300 -4.51 11.46 8.44
C PHE A 300 -3.35 11.78 7.46
N PRO A 301 -3.55 12.59 6.40
CA PRO A 301 -2.83 12.45 5.13
C PRO A 301 -1.34 12.79 5.19
N ARG A 302 -0.88 13.47 6.26
CA ARG A 302 0.54 13.84 6.41
C ARG A 302 1.36 12.86 7.24
N GLY A 303 0.77 11.74 7.69
CA GLY A 303 1.50 10.71 8.42
C GLY A 303 2.08 11.16 9.77
N HIS A 304 1.66 12.32 10.29
CA HIS A 304 2.10 12.81 11.61
C HIS A 304 1.47 12.04 12.76
N ALA A 305 0.32 11.41 12.56
CA ALA A 305 -0.30 10.55 13.56
C ALA A 305 0.21 9.11 13.53
N ALA A 306 0.95 8.69 12.50
CA ALA A 306 1.46 7.32 12.44
C ALA A 306 2.41 7.08 13.62
N PHE A 307 1.99 6.25 14.58
CA PHE A 307 2.83 5.95 15.74
C PHE A 307 4.11 5.22 15.32
N TRP A 308 4.03 4.46 14.22
CA TRP A 308 5.14 3.78 13.58
C TRP A 308 5.34 4.27 12.14
N GLN A 309 6.61 4.40 11.73
CA GLN A 309 6.91 4.67 10.33
C GLN A 309 6.80 3.38 9.51
N LYS A 310 6.55 3.52 8.20
CA LYS A 310 6.43 2.39 7.27
C LYS A 310 7.50 1.30 7.46
N PRO A 311 8.80 1.63 7.55
CA PRO A 311 9.85 0.60 7.67
C PRO A 311 9.84 -0.13 9.01
N ASP A 312 9.21 0.46 10.02
CA ASP A 312 9.23 -0.02 11.40
C ASP A 312 7.97 -0.82 11.76
N ILE A 313 6.89 -0.74 10.98
CA ILE A 313 5.66 -1.51 11.25
C ILE A 313 5.94 -3.01 11.18
N PRO A 314 5.51 -3.80 12.20
CA PRO A 314 5.62 -5.26 12.14
C PRO A 314 4.92 -5.78 10.88
N THR A 315 5.68 -6.49 10.05
CA THR A 315 5.18 -7.09 8.82
C THR A 315 5.54 -8.57 8.80
N TYR A 316 4.57 -9.42 8.53
CA TYR A 316 4.66 -10.88 8.58
C TYR A 316 4.46 -11.43 7.17
N LEU A 317 5.36 -12.29 6.71
CA LEU A 317 5.23 -12.99 5.43
C LEU A 317 4.73 -14.41 5.75
N VAL A 318 3.46 -14.66 5.48
CA VAL A 318 2.79 -15.91 5.84
C VAL A 318 2.70 -16.77 4.60
N GLY A 319 3.29 -17.95 4.62
CA GLY A 319 3.20 -18.84 3.49
C GLY A 319 4.00 -20.12 3.62
N SER A 320 3.84 -20.99 2.63
CA SER A 320 4.59 -22.23 2.55
C SER A 320 6.09 -21.97 2.34
N PRO A 321 6.99 -22.85 2.82
CA PRO A 321 8.43 -22.64 2.69
C PRO A 321 8.92 -22.45 1.24
N TRP A 322 8.22 -23.06 0.29
CA TRP A 322 8.56 -22.98 -1.13
C TRP A 322 8.09 -21.67 -1.77
N GLU A 323 6.89 -21.18 -1.47
CA GLU A 323 6.44 -19.86 -1.95
C GLU A 323 7.24 -18.74 -1.32
N LEU A 324 7.60 -18.86 -0.04
CA LEU A 324 8.48 -17.88 0.61
C LEU A 324 9.85 -17.80 -0.07
N ALA A 325 10.45 -18.93 -0.44
CA ALA A 325 11.72 -18.95 -1.17
C ALA A 325 11.57 -18.36 -2.58
N ALA A 326 10.48 -18.67 -3.29
CA ALA A 326 10.19 -18.10 -4.60
C ALA A 326 9.98 -16.58 -4.52
N PHE A 327 9.20 -16.11 -3.55
CA PHE A 327 9.01 -14.70 -3.27
C PHE A 327 10.33 -13.97 -2.96
N GLU A 328 11.19 -14.53 -2.11
CA GLU A 328 12.50 -13.95 -1.78
C GLU A 328 13.43 -13.87 -2.99
N SER A 329 13.28 -14.78 -3.95
CA SER A 329 14.03 -14.73 -5.21
C SER A 329 13.60 -13.56 -6.11
N LEU A 330 12.29 -13.25 -6.12
CA LEU A 330 11.73 -12.13 -6.89
C LEU A 330 11.96 -10.79 -6.18
N ILE A 331 11.83 -10.77 -4.85
CA ILE A 331 11.91 -9.57 -4.01
C ILE A 331 12.94 -9.80 -2.90
N PRO A 332 14.24 -9.64 -3.19
CA PRO A 332 15.32 -9.97 -2.24
C PRO A 332 15.40 -9.01 -1.05
N ALA A 333 14.73 -7.86 -1.11
CA ALA A 333 14.63 -6.90 -0.02
C ALA A 333 13.19 -6.37 0.13
N PRO A 334 12.25 -7.17 0.68
CA PRO A 334 10.83 -6.82 0.74
C PRO A 334 10.58 -5.47 1.42
N ASN A 335 11.24 -5.20 2.56
CA ASN A 335 11.08 -3.92 3.28
C ASN A 335 11.42 -2.70 2.42
N GLU A 336 12.52 -2.77 1.67
CA GLU A 336 12.89 -1.69 0.75
C GLU A 336 11.93 -1.61 -0.44
N ALA A 337 11.46 -2.76 -0.94
CA ALA A 337 10.50 -2.83 -2.03
C ALA A 337 9.18 -2.16 -1.63
N TYR A 338 8.58 -2.55 -0.51
CA TYR A 338 7.29 -1.99 -0.12
C TYR A 338 7.37 -0.61 0.54
N CYS A 339 8.46 -0.21 1.19
CA CYS A 339 8.56 1.14 1.78
C CYS A 339 8.99 2.20 0.77
N ALA A 340 9.89 1.83 -0.14
CA ALA A 340 10.58 2.78 -0.99
C ALA A 340 10.35 2.52 -2.48
N LEU A 341 9.62 1.49 -2.89
CA LEU A 341 9.54 0.99 -4.27
C LEU A 341 10.92 0.57 -4.80
N SER A 342 11.77 0.00 -3.93
CA SER A 342 13.17 -0.34 -4.25
C SER A 342 13.33 -1.56 -5.12
N TRP A 343 14.15 -1.41 -6.17
CA TRP A 343 14.60 -2.51 -7.02
C TRP A 343 16.13 -2.48 -7.09
N PRO A 344 16.83 -3.58 -6.77
CA PRO A 344 18.30 -3.61 -6.78
C PRO A 344 18.93 -3.75 -8.18
N GLY A 345 18.18 -4.17 -9.20
CA GLY A 345 18.72 -4.35 -10.55
C GLY A 345 19.02 -3.03 -11.27
N GLN A 346 19.86 -3.09 -12.31
CA GLN A 346 20.29 -1.90 -13.04
C GLN A 346 19.24 -1.45 -14.06
N THR A 347 18.91 -0.16 -14.03
CA THR A 347 18.05 0.50 -15.03
C THR A 347 18.78 1.60 -15.82
N GLY A 348 20.05 1.88 -15.51
CA GLY A 348 20.75 3.09 -15.99
C GLY A 348 20.89 3.21 -17.51
N LEU A 349 21.06 2.08 -18.20
CA LEU A 349 21.10 2.05 -19.67
C LEU A 349 19.72 2.34 -20.27
N LEU A 350 18.68 1.71 -19.74
CA LEU A 350 17.30 1.96 -20.14
C LEU A 350 16.87 3.40 -19.81
N ASP A 351 17.26 3.92 -18.64
CA ASP A 351 17.02 5.31 -18.23
C ASP A 351 17.65 6.29 -19.23
N SER A 352 18.89 6.04 -19.66
CA SER A 352 19.57 6.85 -20.68
C SER A 352 18.83 6.81 -22.01
N TYR A 353 18.42 5.62 -22.47
CA TYR A 353 17.62 5.45 -23.67
C TYR A 353 16.29 6.22 -23.61
N LEU A 354 15.54 6.09 -22.51
CA LEU A 354 14.26 6.79 -22.32
C LEU A 354 14.44 8.32 -22.29
N LYS A 355 15.53 8.83 -21.71
CA LYS A 355 15.87 10.26 -21.75
C LYS A 355 16.13 10.73 -23.18
N ASP A 356 16.87 9.94 -23.95
CA ASP A 356 17.18 10.24 -25.34
C ASP A 356 15.93 10.27 -26.22
N GLU A 357 15.04 9.28 -26.08
CA GLU A 357 13.77 9.25 -26.82
C GLU A 357 12.86 10.44 -26.47
N ARG A 358 12.76 10.81 -25.19
CA ARG A 358 12.03 12.02 -24.78
C ARG A 358 12.65 13.29 -25.35
N ARG A 359 13.98 13.38 -25.42
CA ARG A 359 14.68 14.52 -26.02
C ARG A 359 14.35 14.63 -27.52
N LYS A 360 14.47 13.52 -28.27
CA LYS A 360 14.10 13.45 -29.69
C LYS A 360 12.65 13.88 -29.93
N GLU A 361 11.72 13.41 -29.09
CA GLU A 361 10.30 13.79 -29.19
C GLU A 361 10.08 15.29 -28.95
N ARG A 362 10.74 15.86 -27.94
CA ARG A 362 10.66 17.31 -27.64
C ARG A 362 11.22 18.15 -28.79
N GLU A 363 12.33 17.74 -29.38
CA GLU A 363 12.93 18.41 -30.54
C GLU A 363 12.03 18.33 -31.78
N ALA A 364 11.43 17.16 -32.06
CA ALA A 364 10.47 16.99 -33.13
C ALA A 364 9.23 17.90 -32.94
N LYS A 365 8.68 17.97 -31.72
CA LYS A 365 7.57 18.87 -31.38
C LYS A 365 7.94 20.35 -31.55
N ARG A 366 9.16 20.75 -31.16
CA ARG A 366 9.66 22.12 -31.37
C ARG A 366 9.79 22.46 -32.86
N LYS A 367 10.38 21.57 -33.67
CA LYS A 367 10.50 21.73 -35.13
C LYS A 367 9.13 21.82 -35.82
N ALA A 368 8.15 21.03 -35.38
CA ALA A 368 6.79 21.08 -35.92
C ALA A 368 6.07 22.40 -35.58
N ARG A 369 6.29 22.96 -34.38
CA ARG A 369 5.71 24.26 -33.98
C ARG A 369 6.34 25.45 -34.70
N GLY A 370 7.66 25.43 -34.90
CA GLY A 370 8.37 26.50 -35.63
C GLY A 370 8.10 26.53 -37.14
N LYS A 371 7.47 25.48 -37.69
CA LYS A 371 7.07 25.40 -39.10
C LYS A 371 5.62 25.83 -39.35
N ARG A 372 4.85 26.26 -38.34
CA ARG A 372 3.53 26.86 -38.60
C ARG A 372 3.74 28.19 -39.31
N PRO A 373 3.34 28.34 -40.59
CA PRO A 373 3.45 29.61 -41.28
C PRO A 373 2.66 30.67 -40.51
N GLU A 374 3.21 31.87 -40.37
CA GLU A 374 2.42 33.05 -40.01
C GLU A 374 1.41 33.28 -41.14
N GLN A 375 0.27 32.61 -41.08
CA GLN A 375 -0.91 33.02 -41.83
C GLN A 375 -1.45 34.25 -41.10
N ARG A 376 -0.92 35.41 -41.47
CA ARG A 376 -1.54 36.72 -41.30
C ARG A 376 -2.25 37.11 -42.57
#